data_AF-A0ABD7Z066-F1
#
_entry.id   AF-A0ABD7Z066-F1
#
_cell.length_a   1.000
_cell.length_b   1.000
_cell.length_c   1.000
_cell.angle_alpha   90.00
_cell.angle_beta   90.00
_cell.angle_gamma   90.00
#
_symmetry.space_group_name_H-M   'P 1'
#
loop_
_entity.id
_entity.type
_entity.pdbx_description
1 polymer ?
#
loop_
_entity_poly.entity_id
_entity_poly.type
_entity_poly.pdbx_seq_one_letter_code
_entity_poly.pdbx_strand_id
1 'polypeptide(L)'
;MKNVELVFQLLYSLLDLRFLPDKLQRWLFDTGTRVITVTSALVMIGFSGIFILGGSEVFHLKLYKGFLLLHPLTLSVLLIGVALTQLVIAIFKSNRCSVLSGYLLIFSALIWAVISATFWASYPPLTTGMTTYPVLAVVCALAGRNLINYAKRIEDSKYKGR
;
A
#
# COMPACT_ATOMS: atom_id res chain seq x y z
N MET A 1 -32.15 5.14 -4.75
CA MET A 1 -30.92 5.17 -5.58
C MET A 1 -30.05 6.40 -5.33
N LYS A 2 -30.60 7.63 -5.20
CA LYS A 2 -29.84 8.86 -4.87
C LYS A 2 -28.86 8.74 -3.67
N ASN A 3 -29.24 8.09 -2.58
CA ASN A 3 -28.38 7.96 -1.41
C ASN A 3 -27.13 7.11 -1.66
N VAL A 4 -27.20 6.13 -2.57
CA VAL A 4 -26.06 5.29 -2.92
C VAL A 4 -25.06 6.08 -3.76
N GLU A 5 -25.53 6.87 -4.74
CA GLU A 5 -24.68 7.75 -5.53
C GLU A 5 -24.00 8.83 -4.68
N LEU A 6 -24.72 9.39 -3.70
CA LEU A 6 -24.19 10.38 -2.78
C LEU A 6 -23.10 9.79 -1.89
N VAL A 7 -23.30 8.57 -1.37
CA VAL A 7 -22.26 7.83 -0.62
C VAL A 7 -21.06 7.52 -1.51
N PHE A 8 -21.27 7.10 -2.76
CA PHE A 8 -20.17 6.88 -3.71
C PHE A 8 -19.43 8.18 -4.05
N GLN A 9 -20.12 9.30 -4.21
CA GLN A 9 -19.50 10.61 -4.44
C GLN A 9 -18.73 11.10 -3.20
N LEU A 10 -19.25 10.85 -2.00
CA LEU A 10 -18.58 11.17 -0.74
C LEU A 10 -17.33 10.30 -0.56
N LEU A 11 -17.44 9.01 -0.83
CA LEU A 11 -16.31 8.08 -0.88
C LEU A 11 -15.28 8.54 -1.90
N TYR A 12 -15.71 8.96 -3.10
CA TYR A 12 -14.81 9.42 -4.15
C TYR A 12 -14.12 10.74 -3.76
N SER A 13 -14.85 11.66 -3.13
CA SER A 13 -14.32 12.95 -2.66
C SER A 13 -13.39 12.77 -1.45
N LEU A 14 -13.69 11.80 -0.58
CA LEU A 14 -12.81 11.36 0.50
C LEU A 14 -11.54 10.68 -0.04
N LEU A 15 -11.69 9.85 -1.07
CA LEU A 15 -10.60 9.17 -1.78
C LEU A 15 -9.64 10.16 -2.46
N ASP A 16 -10.20 11.19 -3.11
CA ASP A 16 -9.45 12.20 -3.86
C ASP A 16 -8.93 13.33 -2.95
N LEU A 17 -9.22 13.25 -1.63
CA LEU A 17 -8.84 14.22 -0.60
C LEU A 17 -9.13 15.68 -1.01
N ARG A 18 -10.17 15.88 -1.82
CA ARG A 18 -10.43 17.16 -2.53
C ARG A 18 -10.89 18.28 -1.60
N PHE A 19 -11.17 17.94 -0.34
CA PHE A 19 -11.49 18.84 0.75
C PHE A 19 -10.25 19.46 1.41
N LEU A 20 -9.04 18.95 1.14
CA LEU A 20 -7.80 19.53 1.69
C LEU A 20 -7.34 20.74 0.86
N PRO A 21 -6.90 21.84 1.51
CA PRO A 21 -6.32 22.98 0.80
C PRO A 21 -5.04 22.60 0.05
N ASP A 22 -4.82 23.21 -1.12
CA ASP A 22 -3.77 22.83 -2.09
C ASP A 22 -2.37 22.70 -1.48
N LYS A 23 -2.03 23.52 -0.46
CA LYS A 23 -0.74 23.47 0.23
C LYS A 23 -0.57 22.22 1.10
N LEU A 24 -1.62 21.83 1.84
CA LEU A 24 -1.61 20.59 2.62
C LEU A 24 -1.67 19.38 1.71
N GLN A 25 -2.40 19.47 0.61
CA GLN A 25 -2.47 18.39 -0.38
C GLN A 25 -1.08 18.15 -1.02
N ARG A 26 -0.35 19.21 -1.39
CA ARG A 26 1.05 19.10 -1.86
C ARG A 26 1.99 18.52 -0.80
N TRP A 27 1.88 18.98 0.45
CA TRP A 27 2.72 18.48 1.54
C TRP A 27 2.43 17.02 1.90
N LEU A 28 1.15 16.65 1.99
CA LEU A 28 0.70 15.29 2.27
C LEU A 28 1.12 14.34 1.14
N PHE A 29 1.11 14.80 -0.11
CA PHE A 29 1.49 13.94 -1.24
C PHE A 29 2.99 13.87 -1.52
N ASP A 30 3.78 14.87 -1.12
CA ASP A 30 5.24 14.80 -1.19
C ASP A 30 5.82 14.10 0.05
N THR A 31 5.57 14.65 1.24
CA THR A 31 6.12 14.14 2.51
C THR A 31 5.28 12.98 3.06
N GLY A 32 3.95 13.10 3.06
CA GLY A 32 3.07 12.06 3.61
C GLY A 32 3.11 10.76 2.81
N THR A 33 3.12 10.82 1.47
CA THR A 33 3.27 9.60 0.65
C THR A 33 4.60 8.91 0.90
N ARG A 34 5.68 9.67 1.14
CA ARG A 34 6.99 9.11 1.49
C ARG A 34 6.94 8.39 2.82
N VAL A 35 6.26 8.96 3.82
CA VAL A 35 6.01 8.30 5.11
C VAL A 35 5.23 7.00 4.88
N ILE A 36 4.15 7.02 4.09
CA ILE A 36 3.35 5.81 3.80
C ILE A 36 4.19 4.74 3.10
N THR A 37 5.03 5.11 2.13
CA THR A 37 5.96 4.19 1.45
C THR A 37 6.93 3.54 2.43
N VAL A 38 7.54 4.33 3.31
CA VAL A 38 8.48 3.83 4.32
C VAL A 38 7.77 2.96 5.35
N THR A 39 6.61 3.39 5.85
CA THR A 39 5.80 2.61 6.79
C THR A 39 5.37 1.28 6.17
N SER A 40 4.87 1.28 4.94
CA SER A 40 4.49 0.03 4.25
C SER A 40 5.68 -0.90 4.08
N ALA A 41 6.85 -0.38 3.70
CA ALA A 41 8.06 -1.17 3.58
C ALA A 41 8.50 -1.78 4.93
N LEU A 42 8.46 -1.00 6.02
CA LEU A 42 8.77 -1.51 7.37
C LEU A 42 7.79 -2.60 7.82
N VAL A 43 6.49 -2.42 7.55
CA VAL A 43 5.48 -3.43 7.89
C VAL A 43 5.67 -4.70 7.04
N MET A 44 6.05 -4.58 5.76
CA MET A 44 6.40 -5.72 4.91
C MET A 44 7.64 -6.48 5.42
N ILE A 45 8.68 -5.75 5.85
CA ILE A 45 9.88 -6.35 6.46
C ILE A 45 9.52 -7.07 7.75
N GLY A 46 8.73 -6.43 8.62
CA GLY A 46 8.25 -7.04 9.86
C GLY A 46 7.43 -8.31 9.61
N PHE A 47 6.52 -8.26 8.63
CA PHE A 47 5.70 -9.42 8.26
C PHE A 47 6.55 -10.55 7.68
N SER A 48 7.54 -10.24 6.84
CA SER A 48 8.50 -11.22 6.34
C SER A 48 9.36 -11.82 7.47
N GLY A 49 9.71 -11.04 8.49
CA GLY A 49 10.48 -11.51 9.64
C GLY A 49 9.78 -12.64 10.41
N ILE A 50 8.45 -12.61 10.47
CA ILE A 50 7.64 -13.67 11.11
C ILE A 50 7.89 -15.02 10.43
N PHE A 51 7.91 -15.06 9.10
CA PHE A 51 8.14 -16.30 8.34
C PHE A 51 9.59 -16.77 8.39
N ILE A 52 10.55 -15.82 8.41
CA ILE A 52 11.98 -16.15 8.49
C ILE A 52 12.34 -16.69 9.87
N LEU A 53 11.91 -16.01 10.94
CA LEU A 53 12.27 -16.36 12.32
C LEU A 53 11.45 -17.53 12.86
N GLY A 54 10.19 -17.64 12.46
CA GLY A 54 9.30 -18.69 12.94
C GLY A 54 9.39 -20.01 12.17
N GLY A 55 10.07 -20.05 11.02
CA GLY A 55 10.35 -21.28 10.28
C GLY A 55 9.10 -22.10 9.94
N SER A 56 9.22 -23.44 9.99
CA SER A 56 8.12 -24.38 9.71
C SER A 56 7.03 -24.39 10.79
N GLU A 57 7.35 -23.98 12.01
CA GLU A 57 6.43 -23.98 13.16
C GLU A 57 5.25 -23.00 12.98
N VAL A 58 5.48 -21.89 12.27
CA VAL A 58 4.44 -20.89 11.98
C VAL A 58 3.27 -21.48 11.20
N PHE A 59 3.51 -22.51 10.37
CA PHE A 59 2.49 -23.15 9.54
C PHE A 59 1.63 -24.16 10.30
N HIS A 60 2.06 -24.58 11.50
CA HIS A 60 1.21 -25.38 12.39
C HIS A 60 0.06 -24.56 12.99
N LEU A 61 0.21 -23.24 13.05
CA LEU A 61 -0.90 -22.36 13.40
C LEU A 61 -1.92 -22.33 12.26
N LYS A 62 -3.18 -22.64 12.56
CA LYS A 62 -4.31 -22.56 11.61
C LYS A 62 -4.36 -21.24 10.85
N LEU A 63 -3.85 -20.17 11.45
CA LEU A 63 -3.83 -18.83 10.90
C LEU A 63 -2.96 -18.67 9.65
N TYR A 64 -1.85 -19.40 9.56
CA TYR A 64 -0.91 -19.29 8.44
C TYR A 64 -1.06 -20.41 7.41
N LYS A 65 -2.06 -21.29 7.57
CA LYS A 65 -2.35 -22.35 6.59
C LYS A 65 -2.69 -21.81 5.21
N GLY A 66 -3.31 -20.63 5.10
CA GLY A 66 -3.53 -19.99 3.80
C GLY A 66 -2.25 -19.67 3.03
N PHE A 67 -1.12 -19.54 3.73
CA PHE A 67 0.18 -19.25 3.12
C PHE A 67 0.96 -20.51 2.73
N LEU A 68 0.50 -21.72 3.08
CA LEU A 68 1.16 -22.98 2.70
C LEU A 68 1.18 -23.22 1.17
N LEU A 69 0.28 -22.56 0.43
CA LEU A 69 0.28 -22.62 -1.04
C LEU A 69 1.55 -22.00 -1.65
N LEU A 70 2.20 -21.09 -0.93
CA LEU A 70 3.42 -20.41 -1.34
C LEU A 70 4.56 -20.87 -0.43
N HIS A 71 5.70 -21.22 -1.02
CA HIS A 71 6.85 -21.59 -0.21
C HIS A 71 7.25 -20.40 0.71
N PRO A 72 7.51 -20.62 2.01
CA PRO A 72 7.65 -19.53 3.00
C PRO A 72 8.75 -18.54 2.65
N LEU A 73 9.85 -19.06 2.10
CA LEU A 73 10.98 -18.26 1.64
C LEU A 73 10.63 -17.43 0.41
N THR A 74 9.80 -17.94 -0.50
CA THR A 74 9.39 -17.21 -1.71
C THR A 74 8.55 -15.99 -1.35
N LEU A 75 7.58 -16.14 -0.43
CA LEU A 75 6.78 -15.02 0.07
C LEU A 75 7.68 -13.98 0.76
N SER A 76 8.58 -14.44 1.64
CA SER A 76 9.49 -13.58 2.39
C SER A 76 10.42 -12.77 1.48
N VAL A 77 11.04 -13.43 0.49
CA VAL A 77 11.93 -12.81 -0.49
C VAL A 77 11.16 -11.80 -1.34
N LEU A 78 9.93 -12.12 -1.76
CA LEU A 78 9.08 -11.19 -2.50
C LEU A 78 8.77 -9.92 -1.68
N LEU A 79 8.35 -10.10 -0.43
CA LEU A 79 8.02 -8.99 0.47
C LEU A 79 9.23 -8.10 0.76
N ILE A 80 10.37 -8.70 1.07
CA ILE A 80 11.63 -7.97 1.27
C ILE A 80 12.06 -7.26 -0.01
N GLY A 81 11.97 -7.92 -1.16
CA GLY A 81 12.33 -7.32 -2.45
C GLY A 81 11.49 -6.07 -2.76
N VAL A 82 10.18 -6.15 -2.54
CA VAL A 82 9.27 -5.01 -2.71
C VAL A 82 9.57 -3.90 -1.70
N ALA A 83 9.77 -4.25 -0.43
CA ALA A 83 10.09 -3.28 0.63
C ALA A 83 11.41 -2.54 0.39
N LEU A 84 12.47 -3.26 -0.02
CA LEU A 84 13.76 -2.65 -0.36
C LEU A 84 13.61 -1.72 -1.57
N THR A 85 12.88 -2.14 -2.60
CA THR A 85 12.62 -1.31 -3.78
C THR A 85 11.86 -0.03 -3.40
N GLN A 86 10.87 -0.14 -2.51
CA GLN A 86 10.15 1.01 -1.95
C GLN A 86 11.06 1.96 -1.17
N LEU A 87 11.97 1.45 -0.33
CA LEU A 87 12.93 2.25 0.43
C LEU A 87 13.94 2.96 -0.48
N VAL A 88 14.49 2.24 -1.46
CA VAL A 88 15.45 2.79 -2.42
C VAL A 88 14.81 3.93 -3.22
N ILE A 89 13.60 3.73 -3.73
CA ILE A 89 12.89 4.77 -4.49
C ILE A 89 12.48 5.94 -3.59
N ALA A 90 12.16 5.69 -2.32
CA ALA A 90 11.89 6.76 -1.36
C ALA A 90 13.12 7.65 -1.10
N ILE A 91 14.35 7.22 -1.39
CA ILE A 91 15.56 8.06 -1.28
C ILE A 91 15.69 8.99 -2.50
N PHE A 92 15.29 8.55 -3.70
CA PHE A 92 15.44 9.32 -4.94
C PHE A 92 14.31 10.32 -5.16
N LYS A 93 14.66 11.62 -5.25
CA LYS A 93 13.69 12.74 -5.35
C LYS A 93 13.35 13.16 -6.78
N SER A 94 13.43 12.25 -7.75
CA SER A 94 13.16 12.55 -9.16
C SER A 94 11.67 12.41 -9.50
N ASN A 95 11.14 13.25 -10.41
CA ASN A 95 9.75 13.18 -10.88
C ASN A 95 9.38 11.78 -11.40
N ARG A 96 10.32 11.11 -12.10
CA ARG A 96 10.12 9.74 -12.61
C ARG A 96 10.06 8.72 -11.47
N CYS A 97 10.82 8.94 -10.40
CA CYS A 97 10.79 8.12 -9.19
C CYS A 97 9.48 8.30 -8.42
N SER A 98 8.88 9.50 -8.41
CA SER A 98 7.56 9.72 -7.80
C SER A 98 6.47 8.90 -8.50
N VAL A 99 6.46 8.87 -9.84
CA VAL A 99 5.53 8.02 -10.60
C VAL A 99 5.74 6.54 -10.28
N LEU A 100 7.00 6.08 -10.26
CA LEU A 100 7.35 4.70 -9.96
C LEU A 100 6.98 4.30 -8.52
N SER A 101 7.20 5.20 -7.56
CA SER A 101 6.79 5.02 -6.16
C SER A 101 5.28 4.84 -6.06
N GLY A 102 4.50 5.60 -6.85
CA GLY A 102 3.06 5.48 -6.91
C GLY A 102 2.59 4.12 -7.42
N TYR A 103 3.22 3.59 -8.47
CA TYR A 103 2.94 2.23 -8.96
C TYR A 103 3.32 1.15 -7.93
N LEU A 104 4.45 1.31 -7.23
CA LEU A 104 4.85 0.37 -6.18
C LEU A 104 3.91 0.39 -4.97
N LEU A 105 3.35 1.55 -4.63
CA LEU A 105 2.31 1.66 -3.60
C LEU A 105 1.03 0.92 -4.01
N ILE A 106 0.60 1.04 -5.26
CA ILE A 106 -0.53 0.27 -5.80
C ILE A 106 -0.22 -1.23 -5.78
N PHE A 107 0.99 -1.63 -6.16
CA PHE A 107 1.41 -3.04 -6.09
C PHE A 107 1.44 -3.56 -4.65
N SER A 108 1.92 -2.75 -3.71
CA SER A 108 1.90 -3.07 -2.28
C SER A 108 0.47 -3.16 -1.74
N ALA A 109 -0.45 -2.33 -2.22
CA ALA A 109 -1.87 -2.44 -1.91
C ALA A 109 -2.46 -3.79 -2.35
N LEU A 110 -2.10 -4.27 -3.54
CA LEU A 110 -2.51 -5.60 -4.02
C LEU A 110 -1.97 -6.71 -3.12
N ILE A 111 -0.70 -6.62 -2.72
CA ILE A 111 -0.09 -7.59 -1.79
C ILE A 111 -0.84 -7.59 -0.46
N TRP A 112 -1.12 -6.42 0.11
CA TRP A 112 -1.87 -6.31 1.36
C TRP A 112 -3.31 -6.81 1.25
N ALA A 113 -3.96 -6.62 0.09
CA ALA A 113 -5.29 -7.16 -0.18
C ALA A 113 -5.27 -8.70 -0.22
N VAL A 114 -4.28 -9.30 -0.87
CA VAL A 114 -4.11 -10.77 -0.89
C VAL A 114 -3.82 -11.31 0.51
N ILE A 115 -2.92 -10.68 1.26
CA ILE A 115 -2.64 -11.04 2.66
C ILE A 115 -3.91 -10.94 3.50
N SER A 116 -4.71 -9.89 3.35
CA SER A 116 -5.99 -9.78 4.05
C SER A 116 -6.94 -10.92 3.68
N ALA A 117 -7.08 -11.23 2.40
CA ALA A 117 -7.96 -12.29 1.91
C ALA A 117 -7.56 -13.67 2.45
N THR A 118 -6.25 -13.96 2.59
CA THR A 118 -5.79 -15.23 3.18
C THR A 118 -6.10 -15.33 4.67
N PHE A 119 -6.05 -14.22 5.42
CA PHE A 119 -6.51 -14.19 6.81
C PHE A 119 -8.02 -14.43 6.91
N TRP A 120 -8.81 -13.80 6.04
CA TRP A 120 -10.27 -14.03 5.98
C TRP A 120 -10.63 -15.47 5.61
N ALA A 121 -9.93 -16.07 4.64
CA ALA A 121 -10.13 -17.46 4.25
C ALA A 121 -9.73 -18.48 5.34
N SER A 122 -8.86 -18.08 6.26
CA SER A 122 -8.40 -18.91 7.38
C SER A 122 -9.26 -18.75 8.64
N TYR A 123 -10.39 -18.05 8.56
CA TYR A 123 -11.36 -17.93 9.66
C TYR A 123 -12.07 -19.27 9.91
N PRO A 124 -12.27 -19.73 11.17
CA PRO A 124 -11.93 -19.10 12.48
C PRO A 124 -10.54 -19.49 13.01
N PRO A 125 -9.80 -18.65 13.80
CA PRO A 125 -10.22 -17.55 14.70
C PRO A 125 -10.11 -16.12 14.14
N LEU A 126 -10.78 -15.16 14.80
CA LEU A 126 -10.73 -13.74 14.45
C LEU A 126 -9.35 -13.14 14.81
N THR A 127 -8.71 -12.46 13.86
CA THR A 127 -7.39 -11.84 14.09
C THR A 127 -7.32 -10.41 13.62
N THR A 128 -6.40 -9.64 14.21
CA THR A 128 -6.17 -8.24 13.86
C THR A 128 -5.74 -8.06 12.41
N GLY A 129 -5.12 -9.08 11.79
CA GLY A 129 -4.79 -9.08 10.36
C GLY A 129 -6.00 -8.92 9.42
N MET A 130 -7.19 -9.34 9.87
CA MET A 130 -8.42 -9.20 9.08
C MET A 130 -8.87 -7.75 8.92
N THR A 131 -8.40 -6.83 9.77
CA THR A 131 -8.76 -5.40 9.72
C THR A 131 -7.57 -4.51 9.38
N THR A 132 -6.36 -4.81 9.87
CA THR A 132 -5.17 -3.96 9.66
C THR A 132 -4.68 -3.97 8.21
N TYR A 133 -4.55 -5.14 7.59
CA TYR A 133 -4.08 -5.28 6.22
C TYR A 133 -5.03 -4.69 5.15
N PRO A 134 -6.36 -4.82 5.26
CA PRO A 134 -7.25 -4.14 4.32
C PRO A 134 -7.21 -2.61 4.46
N VAL A 135 -7.05 -2.07 5.68
CA VAL A 135 -6.83 -0.63 5.86
C VAL A 135 -5.52 -0.19 5.20
N LEU A 136 -4.43 -0.94 5.41
CA LEU A 136 -3.15 -0.70 4.73
C LEU A 136 -3.27 -0.78 3.21
N ALA A 137 -4.02 -1.75 2.68
CA ALA A 137 -4.26 -1.88 1.26
C ALA A 137 -4.96 -0.65 0.69
N VAL A 138 -6.02 -0.17 1.35
CA VAL A 138 -6.73 1.05 0.93
C VAL A 138 -5.79 2.25 0.99
N VAL A 139 -5.10 2.47 2.11
CA VAL A 139 -4.19 3.62 2.26
C VAL A 139 -3.09 3.61 1.20
N CYS A 140 -2.49 2.45 0.91
CA CYS A 140 -1.46 2.32 -0.12
C CYS A 140 -2.04 2.58 -1.53
N ALA A 141 -3.26 2.08 -1.83
CA ALA A 141 -3.91 2.32 -3.11
C ALA A 141 -4.23 3.80 -3.33
N LEU A 142 -4.73 4.49 -2.31
CA LEU A 142 -5.05 5.92 -2.38
C LEU A 142 -3.79 6.76 -2.51
N ALA A 143 -2.79 6.50 -1.67
CA ALA A 143 -1.52 7.19 -1.72
C ALA A 143 -0.84 7.01 -3.10
N GLY A 144 -0.83 5.79 -3.63
CA GLY A 144 -0.23 5.50 -4.94
C GLY A 144 -0.96 6.18 -6.10
N ARG A 145 -2.30 6.11 -6.13
CA ARG A 145 -3.11 6.74 -7.18
C ARG A 145 -2.98 8.27 -7.16
N ASN A 146 -3.00 8.86 -5.96
CA ASN A 146 -2.89 10.30 -5.81
C ASN A 146 -1.49 10.81 -6.16
N LEU A 147 -0.43 10.06 -5.86
CA LEU A 147 0.94 10.40 -6.25
C LEU A 147 1.13 10.41 -7.78
N ILE A 148 0.57 9.43 -8.48
CA ILE A 148 0.61 9.38 -9.95
C ILE A 148 -0.12 10.58 -10.56
N ASN A 149 -1.31 10.90 -10.04
CA ASN A 149 -2.09 12.05 -10.51
C ASN A 149 -1.36 13.38 -10.26
N TYR A 150 -0.70 13.51 -9.11
CA TYR A 150 0.08 14.70 -8.78
C TYR A 150 1.29 14.88 -9.72
N ALA A 151 2.05 13.81 -9.96
CA ALA A 151 3.19 13.84 -10.87
C ALA A 151 2.77 14.23 -12.30
N LYS A 152 1.64 13.71 -12.79
CA LYS A 152 1.06 14.10 -14.09
C LYS A 152 0.71 15.59 -14.16
N ARG A 153 0.03 16.13 -13.14
CA ARG A 153 -0.32 17.57 -13.10
C ARG A 153 0.92 18.47 -13.14
N ILE A 154 2.02 18.07 -12.50
CA ILE A 154 3.28 18.81 -12.54
C ILE A 154 3.84 18.82 -13.97
N GLU A 155 3.89 17.66 -14.63
CA GLU A 155 4.36 17.56 -16.02
C GLU A 155 3.51 18.42 -16.97
N ASP A 156 2.18 18.38 -16.85
CA ASP A 156 1.26 19.19 -17.66
C ASP A 156 1.47 20.69 -17.45
N SER A 157 1.67 21.13 -16.20
CA SER A 157 1.93 22.54 -15.89
C SER A 157 3.25 23.04 -16.50
N LYS A 158 4.25 22.17 -16.59
CA LYS A 158 5.56 22.48 -17.17
C LYS A 158 5.49 22.61 -18.70
N TYR A 159 4.58 21.85 -19.34
CA TYR A 159 4.36 21.93 -20.78
C TYR A 159 3.54 23.16 -21.16
N LYS A 160 2.56 23.56 -20.34
CA LYS A 160 1.69 24.72 -20.60
C LYS A 160 2.36 26.09 -20.36
N GLY A 161 3.51 26.11 -19.68
CA GLY A 161 4.32 27.30 -19.42
C GLY A 161 5.49 27.49 -20.39
N ARG A 162 5.60 26.66 -21.44
CA ARG A 162 6.45 26.87 -22.62
C ARG A 162 5.57 27.23 -23.81
#